data_AF-A0A0W4ZBZ2-F1
#
_entry.id   AF-A0A0W4ZBZ2-F1
#
_cell.length_a   1.000
_cell.length_b   1.000
_cell.length_c   1.000
_cell.angle_alpha   90.00
_cell.angle_beta   90.00
_cell.angle_gamma   90.00
#
_symmetry.space_group_name_H-M   'P 1'
#
loop_
_entity.id
_entity.type
_entity.pdbx_description
1 polymer ?
#
loop_
_entity_poly.entity_id
_entity_poly.type
_entity_poly.pdbx_seq_one_letter_code
_entity_poly.pdbx_strand_id
1 'polypeptide(L)'
;MASRRQDYIFRVRYQNKLPLPPFFPKMLNIPIPLNNYTKTSYLSSLIQEQPIDIELDPELGIPLDLSMISNVFEGIYDNMHKEPKDVKLDPKDVVLLKEVSSVSQRNSAGVSFLRRTEYISSESAKTAVKPKAFDPRFVKSAELTNEKLEDPEKQVVAIETTFKEASKNWLSFTHPHKKNLTVVDSFPIFPNINISDQQFLLMKFTTDPEQKNISSQMSNDGCSDLALFMPVSGRGEEWLAYYLPEQESYNELKETLKNQDFEKNKSPFIYNHVHDYDTTMHINSTPLDEIALVFRNDPKTKLKSAFYSPIYAKSTLKRRRSKIPNGMIKNLSVSNIELKLRPLNEEESREKKKHCSMLDIHNCFSEE
;
A
#
# COMPACT_ATOMS: atom_id res chain seq x y z
N MET A 1 57.72 -59.19 43.47
CA MET A 1 58.62 -58.84 42.33
C MET A 1 57.91 -59.29 41.05
N ALA A 2 57.67 -58.52 39.99
CA ALA A 2 58.05 -57.17 39.58
C ALA A 2 56.85 -56.55 38.80
N SER A 3 56.68 -55.23 38.88
CA SER A 3 55.63 -54.49 38.16
C SER A 3 55.80 -54.67 36.64
N ARG A 4 54.80 -55.26 35.96
CA ARG A 4 54.78 -55.33 34.48
C ARG A 4 54.44 -53.94 33.96
N ARG A 5 55.41 -53.27 33.31
CA ARG A 5 55.20 -51.98 32.64
C ARG A 5 54.13 -52.15 31.55
N GLN A 6 53.09 -51.33 31.62
CA GLN A 6 52.07 -51.25 30.57
C GLN A 6 52.57 -50.29 29.48
N ASP A 7 52.79 -50.81 28.27
CA ASP A 7 53.13 -49.99 27.10
C ASP A 7 51.85 -49.48 26.41
N TYR A 8 51.96 -48.33 25.75
CA TYR A 8 50.83 -47.68 25.10
C TYR A 8 50.37 -48.47 23.87
N ILE A 9 49.19 -49.08 23.95
CA ILE A 9 48.61 -49.85 22.84
C ILE A 9 47.98 -48.87 21.84
N PHE A 10 48.75 -48.48 20.81
CA PHE A 10 48.24 -47.68 19.70
C PHE A 10 48.07 -48.53 18.44
N ARG A 11 46.87 -48.50 17.85
CA ARG A 11 46.56 -49.22 16.62
C ARG A 11 47.04 -48.42 15.41
N VAL A 12 48.25 -48.71 14.94
CA VAL A 12 48.78 -48.11 13.71
C VAL A 12 48.00 -48.64 12.50
N ARG A 13 47.44 -47.74 11.68
CA ARG A 13 46.81 -48.07 10.39
C ARG A 13 47.44 -47.21 9.31
N TYR A 14 48.06 -47.84 8.32
CA TYR A 14 48.52 -47.15 7.12
C TYR A 14 47.32 -46.91 6.19
N GLN A 15 47.10 -45.67 5.77
CA GLN A 15 46.05 -45.31 4.82
C GLN A 15 46.64 -44.49 3.68
N ASN A 16 46.40 -44.91 2.44
CA ASN A 16 46.70 -44.13 1.25
C ASN A 16 45.39 -43.54 0.70
N LYS A 17 44.94 -42.42 1.26
CA LYS A 17 43.72 -41.74 0.78
C LYS A 17 44.02 -41.02 -0.52
N LEU A 18 43.25 -41.32 -1.57
CA LEU A 18 43.36 -40.63 -2.85
C LEU A 18 42.94 -39.16 -2.70
N PRO A 19 43.58 -38.23 -3.42
CA PRO A 19 43.16 -36.84 -3.43
C PRO A 19 41.81 -36.69 -4.13
N LEU A 20 41.08 -35.64 -3.76
CA LEU A 20 39.84 -35.29 -4.44
C LEU A 20 40.11 -34.90 -5.90
N PRO A 21 39.18 -35.20 -6.82
CA PRO A 21 39.36 -34.85 -8.23
C PRO A 21 39.44 -33.31 -8.42
N PRO A 22 40.43 -32.79 -9.18
CA PRO A 22 40.74 -31.36 -9.28
C PRO A 22 39.92 -30.64 -10.37
N PHE A 23 38.62 -30.92 -10.48
CA PHE A 23 37.79 -30.34 -11.54
C PHE A 23 37.21 -29.00 -11.11
N PHE A 24 37.97 -27.92 -11.33
CA PHE A 24 37.44 -26.56 -11.25
C PHE A 24 36.65 -26.20 -12.53
N PRO A 25 35.66 -25.30 -12.43
CA PRO A 25 34.98 -24.77 -13.61
C PRO A 25 35.97 -24.16 -14.62
N LYS A 26 35.75 -24.39 -15.91
CA LYS A 26 36.58 -23.78 -16.97
C LYS A 26 36.19 -22.32 -17.16
N MET A 27 37.16 -21.42 -17.05
CA MET A 27 36.98 -20.01 -17.40
C MET A 27 36.94 -19.86 -18.92
N LEU A 28 35.94 -19.13 -19.41
CA LEU A 28 35.82 -18.79 -20.84
C LEU A 28 36.50 -17.45 -21.10
N ASN A 29 37.29 -17.38 -22.18
CA ASN A 29 37.87 -16.12 -22.62
C ASN A 29 36.84 -15.38 -23.49
N ILE A 30 36.25 -14.31 -22.94
CA ILE A 30 35.29 -13.47 -23.65
C ILE A 30 36.09 -12.40 -24.42
N PRO A 31 35.95 -12.31 -25.76
CA PRO A 31 36.73 -11.35 -26.55
C PRO A 31 36.32 -9.91 -26.25
N ILE A 32 37.30 -9.07 -25.92
CA ILE A 32 37.10 -7.64 -25.63
C ILE A 32 37.45 -6.83 -26.89
N PRO A 33 36.53 -6.02 -27.45
CA PRO A 33 36.76 -5.28 -28.69
C PRO A 33 37.57 -3.99 -28.45
N LEU A 34 38.90 -4.11 -28.37
CA LEU A 34 39.82 -2.98 -28.17
C LEU A 34 39.81 -1.96 -29.32
N ASN A 35 39.46 -2.38 -30.54
CA ASN A 35 39.39 -1.50 -31.71
C ASN A 35 38.34 -0.40 -31.58
N ASN A 36 37.41 -0.49 -30.62
CA ASN A 36 36.44 0.57 -30.38
C ASN A 36 37.08 1.83 -29.80
N TYR A 37 38.20 1.72 -29.07
CA TYR A 37 38.88 2.87 -28.47
C TYR A 37 39.63 3.73 -29.48
N THR A 38 40.03 3.16 -30.62
CA THR A 38 40.72 3.89 -31.70
C THR A 38 39.76 4.52 -32.71
N LYS A 39 38.44 4.35 -32.53
CA LYS A 39 37.44 4.97 -33.41
C LYS A 39 37.37 6.47 -33.13
N THR A 40 37.34 7.28 -34.18
CA THR A 40 37.15 8.74 -34.08
C THR A 40 35.87 9.12 -33.35
N SER A 41 34.81 8.30 -33.45
CA SER A 41 33.56 8.47 -32.73
C SER A 41 33.72 8.49 -31.21
N TYR A 42 34.73 7.80 -30.67
CA TYR A 42 34.98 7.72 -29.22
C TYR A 42 35.38 9.09 -28.65
N LEU A 43 36.05 9.94 -29.44
CA LEU A 43 36.48 11.28 -29.02
C LEU A 43 35.46 12.38 -29.34
N SER A 44 34.33 12.05 -29.96
CA SER A 44 33.35 13.06 -30.39
C SER A 44 32.79 13.87 -29.22
N SER A 45 32.54 13.24 -28.07
CA SER A 45 32.04 13.93 -26.87
C SER A 45 33.07 14.94 -26.35
N LEU A 46 34.34 14.54 -26.32
CA LEU A 46 35.44 15.39 -25.84
C LEU A 46 35.60 16.64 -26.71
N ILE A 47 35.50 16.47 -28.03
CA ILE A 47 35.59 17.59 -28.99
C ILE A 47 34.41 18.55 -28.82
N GLN A 48 33.20 18.04 -28.56
CA GLN A 48 32.01 18.87 -28.34
C GLN A 48 32.04 19.62 -27.00
N GLU A 49 32.74 19.09 -26.01
CA GLU A 49 32.94 19.74 -24.71
C GLU A 49 33.99 20.85 -24.76
N GLN A 50 34.85 20.86 -25.78
CA GLN A 50 35.87 21.89 -25.91
C GLN A 50 35.20 23.25 -26.21
N PRO A 51 35.49 24.30 -25.43
CA PRO A 51 34.95 25.64 -25.70
C PRO A 51 35.48 26.12 -27.05
N ILE A 52 34.59 26.71 -27.84
CA ILE A 52 34.93 27.31 -29.12
C ILE A 52 35.48 28.71 -28.84
N ASP A 53 36.66 29.00 -29.37
CA ASP A 53 37.22 30.35 -29.31
C ASP A 53 36.38 31.29 -30.20
N ILE A 54 35.90 32.39 -29.63
CA ILE A 54 35.02 33.37 -30.29
C ILE A 54 35.85 34.57 -30.84
N GLU A 55 37.17 34.47 -30.80
CA GLU A 55 38.08 35.50 -31.32
C GLU A 55 38.04 35.48 -32.86
N LEU A 56 37.21 36.37 -33.43
CA LEU A 56 37.09 36.53 -34.88
C LEU A 56 38.30 37.28 -35.47
N ASP A 57 38.60 38.45 -34.90
CA ASP A 57 39.60 39.42 -35.35
C ASP A 57 40.22 40.12 -34.14
N PRO A 58 41.38 40.80 -34.27
CA PRO A 58 42.00 41.55 -33.16
C PRO A 58 41.10 42.65 -32.57
N GLU A 59 40.10 43.12 -33.32
CA GLU A 59 39.11 44.11 -32.87
C GLU A 59 37.80 43.46 -32.40
N LEU A 60 37.77 42.14 -32.21
CA LEU A 60 36.63 41.37 -31.71
C LEU A 60 35.31 41.61 -32.50
N GLY A 61 35.43 41.89 -33.80
CA GLY A 61 34.30 42.19 -34.68
C GLY A 61 33.72 43.60 -34.57
N ILE A 62 34.35 44.51 -33.82
CA ILE A 62 33.94 45.91 -33.68
C ILE A 62 35.00 46.79 -34.37
N PRO A 63 34.80 47.20 -35.62
CA PRO A 63 35.80 47.97 -36.36
C PRO A 63 36.01 49.35 -35.73
N LEU A 64 37.22 49.65 -35.24
CA LEU A 64 37.57 50.93 -34.61
C LEU A 64 38.09 51.93 -35.65
N ASP A 65 37.29 52.22 -36.68
CA ASP A 65 37.64 53.17 -37.72
C ASP A 65 36.91 54.51 -37.54
N LEU A 66 37.67 55.56 -37.27
CA LEU A 66 37.17 56.94 -37.14
C LEU A 66 36.68 57.51 -38.47
N SER A 67 37.10 56.95 -39.61
CA SER A 67 36.65 57.36 -40.94
C SER A 67 35.17 57.06 -41.21
N MET A 68 34.62 56.08 -40.49
CA MET A 68 33.21 55.71 -40.58
C MET A 68 32.28 56.72 -39.88
N ILE A 69 32.84 57.62 -39.07
CA ILE A 69 32.07 58.58 -38.28
C ILE A 69 32.14 59.95 -38.98
N SER A 70 30.98 60.46 -39.37
CA SER A 70 30.87 61.73 -40.09
C SER A 70 31.42 62.91 -39.26
N ASN A 71 32.25 63.72 -39.91
CA ASN A 71 32.75 65.03 -39.48
C ASN A 71 33.76 65.02 -38.31
N VAL A 72 34.34 63.87 -37.98
CA VAL A 72 35.37 63.74 -36.92
C VAL A 72 36.66 64.48 -37.28
N PHE A 73 37.10 64.43 -38.54
CA PHE A 73 38.33 65.10 -39.00
C PHE A 73 38.17 66.62 -39.19
N GLU A 74 36.94 67.14 -39.17
CA GLU A 74 36.64 68.58 -39.27
C GLU A 74 36.60 69.28 -37.89
N GLY A 75 36.86 68.54 -36.80
CA GLY A 75 36.86 69.06 -35.43
C GLY A 75 35.47 69.16 -34.80
N ILE A 76 34.44 68.58 -35.43
CA ILE A 76 33.06 68.56 -34.95
C ILE A 76 32.79 67.19 -34.30
N TYR A 77 32.96 67.09 -32.99
CA TYR A 77 32.78 65.83 -32.23
C TYR A 77 31.36 65.61 -31.71
N ASP A 78 30.38 66.33 -32.26
CA ASP A 78 29.00 66.38 -31.76
C ASP A 78 28.29 65.00 -31.79
N ASN A 79 28.74 64.08 -32.63
CA ASN A 79 28.19 62.73 -32.72
C ASN A 79 28.86 61.71 -31.77
N MET A 80 30.05 62.01 -31.22
CA MET A 80 30.78 61.12 -30.32
C MET A 80 30.52 61.43 -28.84
N HIS A 81 30.26 62.70 -28.50
CA HIS A 81 30.17 63.18 -27.12
C HIS A 81 28.77 63.65 -26.71
N LYS A 82 27.72 63.27 -27.45
CA LYS A 82 26.35 63.54 -27.04
C LYS A 82 26.07 62.85 -25.70
N GLU A 83 26.02 63.65 -24.64
CA GLU A 83 25.47 63.19 -23.36
C GLU A 83 24.05 62.69 -23.62
N PRO A 84 23.76 61.40 -23.40
CA PRO A 84 22.44 60.85 -23.67
C PRO A 84 21.46 61.34 -22.59
N LYS A 85 20.95 62.57 -22.76
CA LYS A 85 19.84 63.07 -21.96
C LYS A 85 18.57 62.41 -22.49
N ASP A 86 18.03 61.48 -21.71
CA ASP A 86 16.69 60.89 -21.86
C ASP A 86 16.50 59.84 -22.98
N VAL A 87 17.47 58.92 -23.15
CA VAL A 87 17.35 57.79 -24.10
C VAL A 87 16.52 56.67 -23.48
N LYS A 88 15.36 56.36 -24.09
CA LYS A 88 14.58 55.16 -23.76
C LYS A 88 15.26 53.92 -24.34
N LEU A 89 15.89 53.13 -23.47
CA LEU A 89 16.53 51.86 -23.85
C LEU A 89 15.47 50.78 -24.12
N ASP A 90 15.74 49.91 -25.10
CA ASP A 90 14.94 48.71 -25.32
C ASP A 90 15.13 47.75 -24.12
N PRO A 91 14.07 47.08 -23.63
CA PRO A 91 14.19 46.09 -22.58
C PRO A 91 15.25 45.00 -22.84
N LYS A 92 15.57 44.66 -24.10
CA LYS A 92 16.64 43.70 -24.43
C LYS A 92 18.03 44.25 -24.12
N ASP A 93 18.27 45.53 -24.39
CA ASP A 93 19.56 46.19 -24.15
C ASP A 93 19.78 46.44 -22.66
N VAL A 94 18.71 46.70 -21.91
CA VAL A 94 18.74 46.81 -20.44
C VAL A 94 19.27 45.52 -19.77
N VAL A 95 19.06 44.35 -20.38
CA VAL A 95 19.61 43.09 -19.86
C VAL A 95 21.12 42.98 -20.05
N LEU A 96 21.66 43.54 -21.14
CA LEU A 96 23.09 43.51 -21.46
C LEU A 96 23.92 44.42 -20.54
N LEU A 97 23.30 45.47 -19.99
CA LEU A 97 23.93 46.39 -19.04
C LEU A 97 24.08 45.82 -17.62
N LYS A 98 23.57 44.61 -17.35
CA LYS A 98 23.66 43.98 -16.03
C LYS A 98 25.08 43.50 -15.77
N GLU A 99 25.67 43.91 -14.66
CA GLU A 99 26.95 43.39 -14.21
C GLU A 99 26.84 41.90 -13.84
N VAL A 100 27.90 41.13 -14.10
CA VAL A 100 28.00 39.70 -13.75
C VAL A 100 27.81 39.47 -12.24
N SER A 101 28.17 40.45 -11.41
CA SER A 101 27.99 40.48 -9.95
C SER A 101 26.53 40.53 -9.50
N SER A 102 25.63 41.09 -10.34
CA SER A 102 24.22 41.32 -10.04
C SER A 102 23.33 40.09 -10.27
N VAL A 103 23.88 39.04 -10.90
CA VAL A 103 23.22 37.74 -11.02
C VAL A 103 23.30 37.07 -9.65
N SER A 104 22.27 37.29 -8.83
CA SER A 104 22.08 36.54 -7.59
C SER A 104 22.14 35.05 -7.94
N GLN A 105 23.16 34.35 -7.42
CA GLN A 105 23.21 32.90 -7.48
C GLN A 105 21.97 32.38 -6.76
N ARG A 106 20.98 31.98 -7.54
CA ARG A 106 19.82 31.27 -7.04
C ARG A 106 20.32 29.92 -6.53
N ASN A 107 20.69 29.87 -5.25
CA ASN A 107 20.92 28.65 -4.51
C ASN A 107 19.59 27.91 -4.32
N SER A 108 19.08 27.34 -5.41
CA SER A 108 18.06 26.30 -5.36
C SER A 108 18.17 25.42 -6.60
N ALA A 109 19.37 24.89 -6.86
CA ALA A 109 19.42 23.60 -7.52
C ALA A 109 18.77 22.63 -6.54
N GLY A 110 17.54 22.19 -6.85
CA GLY A 110 16.82 21.16 -6.12
C GLY A 110 17.54 19.84 -6.29
N VAL A 111 18.67 19.71 -5.60
CA VAL A 111 19.51 18.53 -5.64
C VAL A 111 18.85 17.48 -4.77
N SER A 112 18.43 16.36 -5.38
CA SER A 112 17.65 15.29 -4.73
C SER A 112 18.38 14.64 -3.54
N PHE A 113 19.71 14.74 -3.48
CA PHE A 113 20.52 14.20 -2.38
C PHE A 113 20.78 15.17 -1.23
N LEU A 114 20.54 16.48 -1.42
CA LEU A 114 20.83 17.47 -0.38
C LEU A 114 19.56 17.83 0.39
N ARG A 115 19.41 17.24 1.60
CA ARG A 115 18.33 17.60 2.51
C ARG A 115 18.66 18.90 3.26
N ARG A 116 17.63 19.68 3.57
CA ARG A 116 17.75 20.83 4.49
C ARG A 116 18.07 20.31 5.89
N THR A 117 18.96 21.01 6.60
CA THR A 117 19.27 20.71 8.00
C THR A 117 18.06 20.99 8.87
N GLU A 118 17.62 20.03 9.66
CA GLU A 118 16.61 20.24 10.70
C GLU A 118 17.28 20.84 11.94
N TYR A 119 16.72 21.94 12.45
CA TYR A 119 17.12 22.50 13.74
C TYR A 119 16.34 21.79 14.85
N ILE A 120 17.02 21.48 15.96
CA ILE A 120 16.42 20.83 17.12
C ILE A 120 15.38 21.79 17.73
N SER A 121 14.11 21.59 17.39
CA SER A 121 12.99 22.25 18.06
C SER A 121 12.51 21.35 19.21
N SER A 122 12.23 21.94 20.37
CA SER A 122 11.69 21.21 21.53
C SER A 122 10.30 20.59 21.28
N GLU A 123 9.65 20.93 20.17
CA GLU A 123 8.31 20.45 19.81
C GLU A 123 8.32 19.19 18.92
N SER A 124 9.45 18.90 18.24
CA SER A 124 9.57 17.75 17.31
C SER A 124 9.31 16.39 18.00
N ALA A 125 9.49 16.32 19.32
CA ALA A 125 9.23 15.11 20.11
C ALA A 125 7.74 14.85 20.39
N LYS A 126 6.84 15.83 20.18
CA LYS A 126 5.40 15.68 20.42
C LYS A 126 4.63 15.23 19.17
N THR A 127 5.15 15.51 17.98
CA THR A 127 4.46 15.26 16.69
C THR A 127 4.92 13.97 16.01
N ALA A 128 5.94 13.29 16.54
CA ALA A 128 6.29 11.94 16.13
C ALA A 128 5.16 10.99 16.57
N VAL A 129 4.22 10.75 15.66
CA VAL A 129 3.24 9.67 15.74
C VAL A 129 4.03 8.36 15.73
N LYS A 130 4.49 7.94 16.90
CA LYS A 130 4.79 6.53 17.15
C LYS A 130 3.49 5.78 16.84
N PRO A 131 3.52 4.65 16.10
CA PRO A 131 2.35 3.78 16.03
C PRO A 131 2.05 3.39 17.48
N LYS A 132 0.97 3.93 18.03
CA LYS A 132 0.56 3.67 19.40
C LYS A 132 0.22 2.18 19.49
N ALA A 133 1.16 1.38 19.98
CA ALA A 133 0.80 0.38 20.95
C ALA A 133 0.02 1.11 22.05
N PHE A 134 -1.23 0.67 22.26
CA PHE A 134 -2.17 1.04 23.32
C PHE A 134 -1.57 1.96 24.40
N ASP A 135 -1.83 3.27 24.29
CA ASP A 135 -1.33 4.29 25.22
C ASP A 135 -2.30 4.36 26.43
N PRO A 136 -1.92 3.87 27.63
CA PRO A 136 -2.82 3.71 28.77
C PRO A 136 -3.33 5.03 29.38
N ARG A 137 -2.89 6.18 28.87
CA ARG A 137 -3.39 7.50 29.30
C ARG A 137 -4.72 7.88 28.66
N PHE A 138 -5.04 7.34 27.47
CA PHE A 138 -6.37 7.52 26.87
C PHE A 138 -7.40 6.60 27.54
N VAL A 139 -6.95 5.43 28.02
CA VAL A 139 -7.76 4.54 28.86
C VAL A 139 -8.07 5.19 30.21
N LYS A 140 -7.12 5.89 30.84
CA LYS A 140 -7.40 6.64 32.07
C LYS A 140 -8.36 7.83 31.89
N SER A 141 -8.32 8.54 30.76
CA SER A 141 -9.34 9.56 30.47
C SER A 141 -10.70 8.97 30.14
N ALA A 142 -10.74 7.79 29.50
CA ALA A 142 -11.96 7.04 29.27
C ALA A 142 -12.54 6.47 30.58
N GLU A 143 -11.70 5.98 31.49
CA GLU A 143 -12.07 5.53 32.84
C GLU A 143 -12.63 6.69 33.69
N LEU A 144 -12.00 7.87 33.65
CA LEU A 144 -12.49 9.09 34.33
C LEU A 144 -13.81 9.64 33.73
N THR A 145 -14.11 9.35 32.46
CA THR A 145 -15.42 9.66 31.86
C THR A 145 -16.45 8.56 32.11
N ASN A 146 -16.04 7.31 32.24
CA ASN A 146 -16.92 6.20 32.57
C ASN A 146 -17.45 6.31 34.01
N GLU A 147 -16.65 6.80 34.96
CA GLU A 147 -17.11 7.15 36.32
C GLU A 147 -18.21 8.23 36.33
N LYS A 148 -18.34 9.05 35.26
CA LYS A 148 -19.40 10.07 35.14
C LYS A 148 -20.69 9.55 34.48
N LEU A 149 -20.68 8.31 34.00
CA LEU A 149 -21.76 7.69 33.23
C LEU A 149 -22.36 6.48 33.96
N GLU A 150 -22.34 6.43 35.30
CA GLU A 150 -23.02 5.35 36.04
C GLU A 150 -24.55 5.48 36.00
N ASP A 151 -25.08 6.72 35.90
CA ASP A 151 -26.53 6.97 35.86
C ASP A 151 -27.10 6.74 34.44
N PRO A 152 -28.17 5.94 34.27
CA PRO A 152 -28.76 5.64 32.96
C PRO A 152 -29.33 6.89 32.28
N GLU A 153 -29.89 7.84 33.03
CA GLU A 153 -30.41 9.09 32.47
C GLU A 153 -29.30 9.96 31.86
N LYS A 154 -28.14 10.03 32.52
CA LYS A 154 -26.98 10.76 32.00
C LYS A 154 -26.40 10.10 30.75
N GLN A 155 -26.43 8.76 30.68
CA GLN A 155 -26.04 8.04 29.47
C GLN A 155 -26.94 8.38 28.29
N VAL A 156 -28.27 8.39 28.48
CA VAL A 156 -29.21 8.76 27.42
C VAL A 156 -28.95 10.19 26.93
N VAL A 157 -28.80 11.15 27.84
CA VAL A 157 -28.47 12.54 27.48
C VAL A 157 -27.15 12.61 26.72
N ALA A 158 -26.12 11.90 27.16
CA ALA A 158 -24.83 11.85 26.47
C ALA A 158 -24.99 11.28 25.05
N ILE A 159 -25.73 10.18 24.88
CA ILE A 159 -26.02 9.58 23.57
C ILE A 159 -26.77 10.58 22.68
N GLU A 160 -27.83 11.23 23.17
CA GLU A 160 -28.57 12.22 22.39
C GLU A 160 -27.70 13.41 21.97
N THR A 161 -26.80 13.86 22.85
CA THR A 161 -25.87 14.95 22.52
C THR A 161 -24.90 14.55 21.42
N THR A 162 -24.37 13.33 21.41
CA THR A 162 -23.44 12.89 20.34
C THR A 162 -24.15 12.81 18.99
N PHE A 163 -25.38 12.31 18.94
CA PHE A 163 -26.19 12.31 17.71
C PHE A 163 -26.50 13.74 17.24
N LYS A 164 -26.88 14.64 18.17
CA LYS A 164 -27.16 16.04 17.85
C LYS A 164 -25.93 16.79 17.33
N GLU A 165 -24.74 16.48 17.84
CA GLU A 165 -23.48 17.03 17.34
C GLU A 165 -23.09 16.46 15.98
N ALA A 166 -23.27 15.15 15.77
CA ALA A 166 -22.99 14.48 14.50
C ALA A 166 -23.91 14.96 13.37
N SER A 167 -25.14 15.39 13.67
CA SER A 167 -26.06 15.98 12.69
C SER A 167 -25.73 17.42 12.28
N LYS A 168 -24.73 18.08 12.91
CA LYS A 168 -24.32 19.43 12.50
C LYS A 168 -23.68 19.42 11.11
N ASN A 169 -23.82 20.52 10.38
CA ASN A 169 -23.23 20.67 9.05
C ASN A 169 -21.70 20.48 9.09
N TRP A 170 -21.19 19.61 8.22
CA TRP A 170 -19.80 19.18 8.22
C TRP A 170 -18.79 20.31 7.95
N LEU A 171 -19.23 21.38 7.29
CA LEU A 171 -18.44 22.60 7.03
C LEU A 171 -18.08 23.38 8.30
N SER A 172 -18.81 23.16 9.40
CA SER A 172 -18.58 23.87 10.67
C SER A 172 -17.46 23.28 11.52
N PHE A 173 -16.98 22.06 11.18
CA PHE A 173 -15.95 21.40 11.95
C PHE A 173 -14.56 21.96 11.64
N THR A 174 -13.77 22.13 12.70
CA THR A 174 -12.36 22.53 12.62
C THR A 174 -11.49 21.42 13.19
N HIS A 175 -10.32 21.18 12.59
CA HIS A 175 -9.44 20.11 13.06
C HIS A 175 -8.88 20.45 14.47
N PRO A 176 -9.01 19.56 15.47
CA PRO A 176 -8.68 19.85 16.88
C PRO A 176 -7.28 20.44 17.10
N HIS A 177 -6.27 19.91 16.41
CA HIS A 177 -4.88 20.36 16.52
C HIS A 177 -4.41 21.35 15.44
N LYS A 178 -5.09 21.44 14.29
CA LYS A 178 -4.59 22.15 13.09
C LYS A 178 -5.72 22.97 12.48
N LYS A 179 -5.97 24.14 13.07
CA LYS A 179 -7.12 25.01 12.72
C LYS A 179 -7.14 25.48 11.26
N ASN A 180 -6.02 25.40 10.55
CA ASN A 180 -5.91 25.81 9.15
C ASN A 180 -6.44 24.75 8.16
N LEU A 181 -6.82 23.56 8.64
CA LEU A 181 -7.37 22.51 7.79
C LEU A 181 -8.88 22.66 7.65
N THR A 182 -9.35 22.58 6.41
CA THR A 182 -10.76 22.56 6.06
C THR A 182 -11.23 21.13 5.78
N VAL A 183 -12.49 20.84 6.07
CA VAL A 183 -13.10 19.54 5.81
C VAL A 183 -13.40 19.44 4.31
N VAL A 184 -12.91 18.37 3.67
CA VAL A 184 -13.11 18.13 2.22
C VAL A 184 -14.35 17.27 1.96
N ASP A 185 -14.57 16.25 2.79
CA ASP A 185 -15.64 15.28 2.60
C ASP A 185 -16.12 14.70 3.93
N SER A 186 -17.37 14.25 3.99
CA SER A 186 -17.96 13.62 5.18
C SER A 186 -18.82 12.42 4.79
N PHE A 187 -18.62 11.28 5.47
CA PHE A 187 -19.42 10.08 5.29
C PHE A 187 -20.21 9.78 6.57
N PRO A 188 -21.54 9.95 6.59
CA PRO A 188 -22.37 9.46 7.69
C PRO A 188 -22.31 7.93 7.75
N ILE A 189 -22.23 7.39 8.97
CA ILE A 189 -22.06 5.95 9.22
C ILE A 189 -23.41 5.36 9.67
N PHE A 190 -23.87 4.31 9.01
CA PHE A 190 -25.13 3.61 9.28
C PHE A 190 -24.90 2.09 9.46
N PRO A 191 -25.74 1.38 10.23
CA PRO A 191 -25.68 -0.08 10.28
C PRO A 191 -26.07 -0.69 8.92
N ASN A 192 -25.41 -1.77 8.52
CA ASN A 192 -25.76 -2.46 7.28
C ASN A 192 -26.91 -3.46 7.50
N ILE A 193 -28.14 -3.02 7.26
CA ILE A 193 -29.35 -3.83 7.52
C ILE A 193 -29.43 -5.05 6.56
N ASN A 194 -28.97 -4.90 5.31
CA ASN A 194 -29.16 -5.90 4.25
C ASN A 194 -28.41 -7.22 4.46
N ILE A 195 -27.28 -7.16 5.15
CA ILE A 195 -26.39 -8.30 5.45
C ILE A 195 -26.35 -8.60 6.96
N SER A 196 -27.31 -8.07 7.71
CA SER A 196 -27.33 -8.24 9.16
C SER A 196 -27.54 -9.69 9.58
N ASP A 197 -28.17 -10.51 8.73
CA ASP A 197 -28.35 -11.95 8.89
C ASP A 197 -27.04 -12.75 8.83
N GLN A 198 -25.93 -12.14 8.43
CA GLN A 198 -24.64 -12.80 8.25
C GLN A 198 -23.67 -12.46 9.38
N GLN A 199 -22.89 -13.46 9.79
CA GLN A 199 -21.78 -13.29 10.73
C GLN A 199 -20.46 -13.16 9.96
N PHE A 200 -19.70 -12.10 10.25
CA PHE A 200 -18.42 -11.84 9.60
C PHE A 200 -17.26 -12.29 10.48
N LEU A 201 -16.31 -13.01 9.86
CA LEU A 201 -15.08 -13.49 10.51
C LEU A 201 -13.86 -12.91 9.78
N LEU A 202 -12.92 -12.32 10.52
CA LEU A 202 -11.69 -11.81 9.94
C LEU A 202 -10.64 -12.93 9.85
N MET A 203 -10.42 -13.44 8.65
CA MET A 203 -9.42 -14.49 8.38
C MET A 203 -8.09 -13.86 7.98
N LYS A 204 -7.03 -14.10 8.76
CA LYS A 204 -5.68 -13.61 8.47
C LYS A 204 -4.73 -14.77 8.15
N PHE A 205 -4.20 -14.78 6.94
CA PHE A 205 -3.16 -15.72 6.54
C PHE A 205 -1.78 -15.31 7.11
N THR A 206 -1.07 -16.28 7.70
CA THR A 206 0.31 -16.07 8.17
C THR A 206 1.34 -16.11 7.05
N THR A 207 1.04 -16.86 5.99
CA THR A 207 1.82 -16.98 4.76
C THR A 207 0.90 -16.71 3.58
N ASP A 208 1.44 -16.15 2.51
CA ASP A 208 0.68 -15.93 1.28
C ASP A 208 0.03 -17.24 0.79
N PRO A 209 -1.31 -17.30 0.68
CA PRO A 209 -2.02 -18.51 0.25
C PRO A 209 -1.76 -18.87 -1.22
N GLU A 210 -1.31 -17.93 -2.04
CA GLU A 210 -1.13 -18.09 -3.50
C GLU A 210 0.32 -18.33 -3.93
N GLN A 211 1.27 -18.47 -2.99
CA GLN A 211 2.67 -18.77 -3.30
C GLN A 211 2.82 -20.11 -4.03
N LYS A 212 2.77 -20.08 -5.36
CA LYS A 212 3.23 -21.15 -6.25
C LYS A 212 4.77 -21.13 -6.24
N ASN A 213 5.40 -22.29 -6.08
CA ASN A 213 6.86 -22.41 -6.15
C ASN A 213 7.36 -21.92 -7.51
N ILE A 214 8.05 -20.77 -7.52
CA ILE A 214 8.99 -20.24 -8.52
C ILE A 214 8.90 -20.93 -9.90
N SER A 215 7.82 -20.68 -10.63
CA SER A 215 7.82 -20.79 -12.08
C SER A 215 6.95 -19.68 -12.64
N SER A 216 7.61 -18.77 -13.35
CA SER A 216 7.08 -17.70 -14.19
C SER A 216 5.64 -17.90 -14.66
N GLN A 217 4.72 -17.19 -14.01
CA GLN A 217 3.66 -16.37 -14.61
C GLN A 217 2.91 -15.72 -13.45
N MET A 218 2.81 -14.38 -13.46
CA MET A 218 1.84 -13.68 -12.62
C MET A 218 0.46 -14.02 -13.17
N SER A 219 -0.06 -15.20 -12.84
CA SER A 219 -1.47 -15.47 -13.02
C SER A 219 -2.19 -14.67 -11.93
N ASN A 220 -2.85 -13.58 -12.34
CA ASN A 220 -3.80 -12.86 -11.49
C ASN A 220 -5.01 -13.80 -11.26
N ASP A 221 -4.83 -14.86 -10.50
CA ASP A 221 -5.91 -15.77 -10.15
C ASP A 221 -6.66 -15.14 -8.97
N GLY A 222 -7.33 -14.00 -9.21
CA GLY A 222 -8.13 -13.25 -8.24
C GLY A 222 -9.41 -13.97 -7.78
N CYS A 223 -9.39 -15.31 -7.79
CA CYS A 223 -10.50 -16.16 -7.39
C CYS A 223 -10.66 -16.26 -5.86
N SER A 224 -9.66 -15.78 -5.10
CA SER A 224 -9.64 -15.78 -3.64
C SER A 224 -10.80 -15.02 -2.99
N ASP A 225 -11.44 -14.08 -3.70
CA ASP A 225 -12.60 -13.32 -3.20
C ASP A 225 -13.82 -14.20 -2.89
N LEU A 226 -13.96 -15.35 -3.56
CA LEU A 226 -15.10 -16.28 -3.42
C LEU A 226 -14.67 -17.65 -2.91
N ALA A 227 -13.59 -17.69 -2.11
CA ALA A 227 -13.08 -18.91 -1.54
C ALA A 227 -14.02 -19.51 -0.48
N LEU A 228 -14.01 -20.84 -0.38
CA LEU A 228 -14.76 -21.57 0.65
C LEU A 228 -13.82 -22.12 1.71
N PHE A 229 -14.25 -22.00 2.95
CA PHE A 229 -13.55 -22.54 4.11
C PHE A 229 -14.46 -23.54 4.81
N MET A 230 -14.02 -24.79 4.87
CA MET A 230 -14.77 -25.87 5.50
C MET A 230 -14.09 -26.30 6.80
N PRO A 231 -14.78 -26.24 7.96
CA PRO A 231 -14.27 -26.82 9.19
C PRO A 231 -14.28 -28.34 9.07
N VAL A 232 -13.15 -28.97 9.35
CA VAL A 232 -12.99 -30.43 9.36
C VAL A 232 -12.49 -30.85 10.74
N SER A 233 -13.28 -31.67 11.41
CA SER A 233 -12.91 -32.26 12.70
C SER A 233 -12.61 -33.75 12.50
N GLY A 234 -11.40 -34.18 12.89
CA GLY A 234 -10.95 -35.56 12.72
C GLY A 234 -10.04 -36.01 13.86
N ARG A 235 -10.43 -37.09 14.55
CA ARG A 235 -9.64 -37.73 15.64
C ARG A 235 -9.09 -36.74 16.70
N GLY A 236 -9.88 -35.71 17.04
CA GLY A 236 -9.52 -34.72 18.06
C GLY A 236 -8.68 -33.54 17.57
N GLU A 237 -8.36 -33.50 16.27
CA GLU A 237 -7.78 -32.32 15.62
C GLU A 237 -8.84 -31.63 14.76
N GLU A 238 -8.89 -30.30 14.84
CA GLU A 238 -9.76 -29.47 14.02
C GLU A 238 -8.88 -28.61 13.12
N TRP A 239 -9.20 -28.59 11.83
CA TRP A 239 -8.54 -27.74 10.85
C TRP A 239 -9.56 -27.20 9.87
N LEU A 240 -9.11 -26.27 9.04
CA LEU A 240 -9.95 -25.54 8.12
C LEU A 240 -9.41 -25.76 6.70
N ALA A 241 -10.19 -26.47 5.90
CA ALA A 241 -9.87 -26.80 4.53
C ALA A 241 -10.26 -25.63 3.60
N TYR A 242 -9.33 -25.20 2.76
CA TYR A 242 -9.46 -24.06 1.85
C TYR A 242 -9.68 -24.53 0.42
N TYR A 243 -10.78 -24.08 -0.17
CA TYR A 243 -11.20 -24.41 -1.52
C TYR A 243 -11.29 -23.18 -2.39
N LEU A 244 -10.83 -23.30 -3.63
CA LEU A 244 -10.94 -22.26 -4.65
C LEU A 244 -11.84 -22.73 -5.80
N PRO A 245 -12.68 -21.84 -6.34
CA PRO A 245 -13.48 -22.16 -7.51
C PRO A 245 -12.59 -22.27 -8.75
N GLU A 246 -13.02 -23.09 -9.71
CA GLU A 246 -12.44 -23.07 -11.05
C GLU A 246 -12.75 -21.73 -11.76
N GLN A 247 -11.90 -21.30 -12.68
CA GLN A 247 -12.01 -19.97 -13.32
C GLN A 247 -13.37 -19.74 -14.01
N GLU A 248 -13.90 -20.76 -14.66
CA GLU A 248 -15.21 -20.73 -15.32
C GLU A 248 -16.34 -20.56 -14.28
N SER A 249 -16.32 -21.42 -13.25
CA SER A 249 -17.27 -21.36 -12.14
C SER A 249 -17.19 -20.04 -11.37
N TYR A 250 -16.00 -19.45 -11.21
CA TYR A 250 -15.79 -18.16 -10.54
C TYR A 250 -16.47 -17.02 -11.29
N ASN A 251 -16.30 -16.95 -12.61
CA ASN A 251 -16.89 -15.88 -13.42
C ASN A 251 -18.42 -15.96 -13.40
N GLU A 252 -18.98 -17.15 -13.59
CA GLU A 252 -20.42 -17.38 -13.52
C GLU A 252 -20.98 -17.07 -12.12
N LEU A 253 -20.28 -17.49 -11.06
CA LEU A 253 -20.68 -17.20 -9.69
C LEU A 253 -20.65 -15.68 -9.40
N LYS A 254 -19.65 -14.97 -9.91
CA LYS A 254 -19.54 -13.52 -9.75
C LYS A 254 -20.63 -12.76 -10.51
N GLU A 255 -21.02 -13.23 -11.70
CA GLU A 255 -22.12 -12.64 -12.47
C GLU A 255 -23.48 -12.94 -11.83
N THR A 256 -23.71 -14.16 -11.37
CA THR A 256 -24.96 -14.56 -10.70
C THR A 256 -25.17 -13.80 -9.38
N LEU A 257 -24.11 -13.60 -8.59
CA LEU A 257 -24.17 -12.77 -7.37
C LEU A 257 -24.46 -11.29 -7.66
N LYS A 258 -23.99 -10.74 -8.79
CA LYS A 258 -24.30 -9.36 -9.21
C LYS A 258 -25.74 -9.20 -9.67
N ASN A 259 -26.25 -10.17 -10.43
CA ASN A 259 -27.59 -10.10 -11.03
C ASN A 259 -28.69 -10.60 -10.08
N GLN A 260 -28.34 -11.27 -8.97
CA GLN A 260 -29.28 -11.95 -8.06
C GLN A 260 -30.17 -13.00 -8.75
N ASP A 261 -29.70 -13.56 -9.88
CA ASP A 261 -30.41 -14.55 -10.68
C ASP A 261 -30.11 -15.98 -10.18
N PHE A 262 -30.75 -16.40 -9.09
CA PHE A 262 -30.47 -17.71 -8.47
C PHE A 262 -31.11 -18.91 -9.19
N GLU A 263 -32.12 -18.70 -10.02
CA GLU A 263 -32.88 -19.80 -10.67
C GLU A 263 -32.28 -20.31 -11.99
N LYS A 264 -31.32 -19.58 -12.58
CA LYS A 264 -30.73 -19.96 -13.88
C LYS A 264 -29.63 -21.03 -13.77
N ASN A 265 -29.13 -21.32 -12.57
CA ASN A 265 -27.96 -22.16 -12.36
C ASN A 265 -28.33 -23.66 -12.34
N LYS A 266 -28.40 -24.30 -13.52
CA LYS A 266 -28.59 -25.76 -13.62
C LYS A 266 -27.31 -26.55 -13.35
N SER A 267 -26.13 -25.98 -13.61
CA SER A 267 -24.81 -26.57 -13.34
C SER A 267 -24.32 -26.20 -11.93
N PRO A 268 -23.69 -27.14 -11.19
CA PRO A 268 -23.00 -26.83 -9.95
C PRO A 268 -21.69 -26.07 -10.22
N PHE A 269 -21.37 -25.12 -9.34
CA PHE A 269 -20.06 -24.47 -9.32
C PHE A 269 -19.03 -25.39 -8.66
N ILE A 270 -17.94 -25.66 -9.35
CA ILE A 270 -16.92 -26.61 -8.89
C ILE A 270 -15.84 -25.88 -8.11
N TYR A 271 -15.58 -26.39 -6.90
CA TYR A 271 -14.56 -25.92 -5.98
C TYR A 271 -13.54 -27.03 -5.74
N ASN A 272 -12.26 -26.70 -5.92
CA ASN A 272 -11.16 -27.64 -5.74
C ASN A 272 -10.44 -27.35 -4.43
N HIS A 273 -10.09 -28.42 -3.71
CA HIS A 273 -9.26 -28.34 -2.51
C HIS A 273 -7.86 -27.82 -2.87
N VAL A 274 -7.36 -26.87 -2.07
CA VAL A 274 -6.04 -26.27 -2.28
C VAL A 274 -5.12 -26.57 -1.10
N HIS A 275 -5.53 -26.17 0.11
CA HIS A 275 -4.68 -26.24 1.31
C HIS A 275 -5.49 -26.47 2.57
N ASP A 276 -4.86 -27.09 3.58
CA ASP A 276 -5.39 -27.16 4.93
C ASP A 276 -4.68 -26.16 5.84
N TYR A 277 -5.44 -25.53 6.73
CA TYR A 277 -4.93 -24.56 7.69
C TYR A 277 -5.29 -24.96 9.12
N ASP A 278 -4.30 -24.87 10.02
CA ASP A 278 -4.54 -24.87 11.45
C ASP A 278 -5.02 -23.47 11.86
N THR A 279 -6.10 -23.42 12.65
CA THR A 279 -6.81 -22.20 13.01
C THR A 279 -6.65 -21.89 14.49
N THR A 280 -6.34 -20.63 14.80
CA THR A 280 -6.50 -20.09 16.17
C THR A 280 -7.47 -18.93 16.14
N MET A 281 -8.65 -19.12 16.73
CA MET A 281 -9.75 -18.17 16.73
C MET A 281 -9.80 -17.37 18.03
N HIS A 282 -9.95 -16.06 17.90
CA HIS A 282 -10.17 -15.12 18.99
C HIS A 282 -11.55 -14.48 18.79
N ILE A 283 -12.46 -14.73 19.73
CA ILE A 283 -13.81 -14.17 19.73
C ILE A 283 -13.74 -12.78 20.38
N ASN A 284 -14.38 -11.79 19.75
CA ASN A 284 -14.44 -10.44 20.28
C ASN A 284 -15.36 -10.42 21.51
N SER A 285 -14.98 -9.65 22.53
CA SER A 285 -15.73 -9.63 23.79
C SER A 285 -17.01 -8.81 23.65
N THR A 286 -16.96 -7.74 22.85
CA THR A 286 -18.15 -6.98 22.45
C THR A 286 -18.35 -7.03 20.94
N PRO A 287 -19.60 -6.98 20.46
CA PRO A 287 -19.88 -7.06 19.02
C PRO A 287 -19.37 -5.84 18.23
N LEU A 288 -19.02 -4.73 18.91
CA LEU A 288 -18.56 -3.50 18.27
C LEU A 288 -17.04 -3.24 18.45
N ASP A 289 -16.29 -4.22 18.99
CA ASP A 289 -14.83 -4.10 19.15
C ASP A 289 -14.11 -3.95 17.80
N GLU A 290 -14.52 -4.75 16.80
CA GLU A 290 -14.03 -4.67 15.43
C GLU A 290 -15.21 -4.54 14.45
N ILE A 291 -15.13 -3.57 13.54
CA ILE A 291 -16.16 -3.30 12.55
C ILE A 291 -15.55 -3.21 11.14
N ALA A 292 -16.25 -3.74 10.14
CA ALA A 292 -15.96 -3.52 8.74
C ALA A 292 -16.78 -2.33 8.23
N LEU A 293 -16.11 -1.37 7.58
CA LEU A 293 -16.76 -0.20 6.98
C LEU A 293 -16.77 -0.32 5.45
N VAL A 294 -17.96 -0.25 4.86
CA VAL A 294 -18.16 -0.23 3.41
C VAL A 294 -18.63 1.16 3.01
N PHE A 295 -17.78 1.89 2.29
CA PHE A 295 -18.11 3.21 1.75
C PHE A 295 -18.90 3.04 0.44
N ARG A 296 -20.14 3.56 0.40
CA ARG A 296 -20.94 3.64 -0.81
C ARG A 296 -21.03 5.10 -1.25
N ASN A 297 -20.68 5.33 -2.50
CA ASN A 297 -20.82 6.61 -3.16
C ASN A 297 -21.72 6.39 -4.37
N ASP A 298 -23.03 6.47 -4.15
CA ASP A 298 -24.00 6.23 -5.21
C ASP A 298 -24.03 7.45 -6.16
N PRO A 299 -23.62 7.28 -7.44
CA PRO A 299 -23.53 8.39 -8.38
C PRO A 299 -24.90 8.97 -8.74
N LYS A 300 -25.99 8.18 -8.56
CA LYS A 300 -27.37 8.56 -8.90
C LYS A 300 -28.03 9.43 -7.82
N THR A 301 -27.84 9.09 -6.54
CA THR A 301 -28.44 9.80 -5.41
C THR A 301 -27.53 10.86 -4.80
N LYS A 302 -26.23 10.89 -5.15
CA LYS A 302 -25.18 11.76 -4.56
C LYS A 302 -25.08 11.67 -3.02
N LEU A 303 -25.80 10.74 -2.41
CA LEU A 303 -25.76 10.48 -0.98
C LEU A 303 -24.53 9.61 -0.72
N LYS A 304 -23.54 10.20 -0.07
CA LYS A 304 -22.39 9.48 0.44
C LYS A 304 -22.77 8.87 1.77
N SER A 305 -22.55 7.57 1.94
CA SER A 305 -22.81 6.89 3.20
C SER A 305 -21.79 5.77 3.40
N ALA A 306 -21.47 5.53 4.66
CA ALA A 306 -20.65 4.40 5.08
C ALA A 306 -21.54 3.43 5.86
N PHE A 307 -21.43 2.14 5.57
CA PHE A 307 -22.17 1.11 6.27
C PHE A 307 -21.20 0.32 7.14
N TYR A 308 -21.52 0.15 8.43
CA TYR A 308 -20.73 -0.69 9.32
C TYR A 308 -21.34 -2.08 9.49
N SER A 309 -20.48 -3.08 9.65
CA SER A 309 -20.87 -4.46 9.94
C SER A 309 -19.94 -5.03 11.00
N PRO A 310 -20.46 -5.53 12.13
CA PRO A 310 -19.64 -6.04 13.22
C PRO A 310 -18.90 -7.32 12.82
N ILE A 311 -17.64 -7.43 13.22
CA ILE A 311 -16.82 -8.63 13.04
C ILE A 311 -16.93 -9.46 14.32
N TYR A 312 -17.45 -10.67 14.19
CA TYR A 312 -17.71 -11.57 15.32
C TYR A 312 -16.41 -12.07 15.96
N ALA A 313 -15.46 -12.49 15.12
CA ALA A 313 -14.21 -13.07 15.60
C ALA A 313 -13.09 -12.89 14.56
N LYS A 314 -11.88 -13.13 15.02
CA LYS A 314 -10.67 -13.11 14.22
C LYS A 314 -9.98 -14.45 14.28
N SER A 315 -9.61 -14.97 13.12
CA SER A 315 -8.95 -16.26 12.97
C SER A 315 -7.63 -16.08 12.24
N THR A 316 -6.54 -16.55 12.84
CA THR A 316 -5.24 -16.60 12.15
C THR A 316 -5.00 -18.00 11.60
N LEU A 317 -4.78 -18.07 10.30
CA LEU A 317 -4.59 -19.29 9.54
C LEU A 317 -3.10 -19.58 9.35
N LYS A 318 -2.67 -20.76 9.79
CA LYS A 318 -1.31 -21.28 9.60
C LYS A 318 -1.35 -22.52 8.72
N ARG A 319 -0.54 -22.54 7.66
CA ARG A 319 -0.50 -23.68 6.73
C ARG A 319 -0.19 -24.97 7.49
N ARG A 320 -1.13 -25.92 7.47
CA ARG A 320 -1.02 -27.19 8.16
C ARG A 320 0.02 -28.05 7.45
N ARG A 321 0.86 -28.72 8.22
CA ARG A 321 1.77 -29.77 7.73
C ARG A 321 1.24 -31.07 8.28
N SER A 322 0.68 -31.93 7.41
CA SER A 322 0.13 -33.21 7.85
C SER A 322 1.20 -33.99 8.64
N LYS A 323 0.88 -34.33 9.89
CA LYS A 323 1.71 -35.20 10.74
C LYS A 323 1.40 -36.68 10.53
N ILE A 324 0.31 -36.99 9.82
CA ILE A 324 -0.23 -38.34 9.67
C ILE A 324 0.17 -38.86 8.27
N PRO A 325 0.65 -40.11 8.15
CA PRO A 325 0.96 -40.69 6.84
C PRO A 325 -0.30 -40.78 5.97
N ASN A 326 -0.18 -40.33 4.71
CA ASN A 326 -1.23 -40.12 3.70
C ASN A 326 -2.20 -41.30 3.45
N GLY A 327 -1.90 -42.50 3.96
CA GLY A 327 -2.72 -43.70 3.78
C GLY A 327 -4.00 -43.75 4.62
N MET A 328 -4.09 -43.01 5.73
CA MET A 328 -5.23 -43.06 6.67
C MET A 328 -6.17 -41.83 6.60
N ILE A 329 -5.83 -40.80 5.83
CA ILE A 329 -6.58 -39.51 5.74
C ILE A 329 -7.62 -39.53 4.61
N LYS A 330 -7.54 -40.50 3.68
CA LYS A 330 -8.36 -40.55 2.45
C LYS A 330 -9.88 -40.51 2.66
N ASN A 331 -10.37 -40.88 3.84
CA ASN A 331 -11.80 -40.90 4.12
C ASN A 331 -12.34 -39.58 4.70
N LEU A 332 -11.48 -38.61 5.03
CA LEU A 332 -11.88 -37.30 5.56
C LEU A 332 -11.60 -36.13 4.61
N SER A 333 -10.70 -36.28 3.63
CA SER A 333 -10.35 -35.22 2.70
C SER A 333 -11.34 -35.19 1.51
N VAL A 334 -12.25 -34.22 1.50
CA VAL A 334 -13.11 -33.93 0.35
C VAL A 334 -12.29 -33.19 -0.69
N SER A 335 -12.10 -33.78 -1.88
CA SER A 335 -11.28 -33.14 -2.94
C SER A 335 -12.01 -32.02 -3.66
N ASN A 336 -13.28 -32.25 -4.02
CA ASN A 336 -14.08 -31.33 -4.81
C ASN A 336 -15.42 -31.06 -4.11
N ILE A 337 -15.88 -29.82 -4.17
CA ILE A 337 -17.19 -29.39 -3.67
C ILE A 337 -18.00 -28.87 -4.86
N GLU A 338 -19.22 -29.38 -5.00
CA GLU A 338 -20.21 -28.89 -5.95
C GLU A 338 -21.17 -27.95 -5.23
N LEU A 339 -21.05 -26.64 -5.48
CA LEU A 339 -21.90 -25.62 -4.88
C LEU A 339 -23.09 -25.31 -5.80
N LYS A 340 -24.31 -25.34 -5.25
CA LYS A 340 -25.53 -24.88 -5.93
C LYS A 340 -26.19 -23.78 -5.12
N LEU A 341 -26.49 -22.66 -5.77
CA LEU A 341 -27.25 -21.58 -5.16
C LEU A 341 -28.74 -21.87 -5.25
N ARG A 342 -29.49 -21.55 -4.21
CA ARG A 342 -30.96 -21.65 -4.17
C ARG A 342 -31.56 -20.36 -3.60
N PRO A 343 -32.81 -20.02 -3.94
CA PRO A 343 -33.52 -18.97 -3.23
C PRO A 343 -33.72 -19.32 -1.75
N LEU A 344 -33.91 -18.27 -0.96
CA LEU A 344 -34.10 -18.36 0.48
C LEU A 344 -35.45 -19.04 0.79
N ASN A 345 -35.48 -19.94 1.77
CA ASN A 345 -36.71 -20.59 2.18
C ASN A 345 -37.61 -19.60 2.96
N GLU A 346 -38.90 -19.93 3.15
CA GLU A 346 -39.84 -19.08 3.91
C GLU A 346 -39.40 -18.91 5.37
N GLU A 347 -38.87 -19.98 5.98
CA GLU A 347 -38.35 -19.96 7.35
C GLU A 347 -37.12 -19.05 7.48
N GLU A 348 -36.16 -19.20 6.58
CA GLU A 348 -34.94 -18.39 6.50
C GLU A 348 -35.27 -16.91 6.23
N SER A 349 -36.27 -16.65 5.39
CA SER A 349 -36.78 -15.30 5.13
C SER A 349 -37.41 -14.68 6.37
N ARG A 350 -38.11 -15.48 7.18
CA ARG A 350 -38.69 -15.03 8.46
C ARG A 350 -37.61 -14.72 9.49
N GLU A 351 -36.56 -15.54 9.57
CA GLU A 351 -35.41 -15.29 10.44
C GLU A 351 -34.65 -14.03 10.04
N LYS A 352 -34.42 -13.83 8.74
CA LYS A 352 -33.86 -12.60 8.20
C LYS A 352 -34.69 -11.37 8.58
N LYS A 353 -36.02 -11.43 8.41
CA LYS A 353 -36.93 -10.34 8.82
C LYS A 353 -36.87 -10.06 10.32
N LYS A 354 -36.84 -11.10 11.16
CA LYS A 354 -36.66 -10.96 12.61
C LYS A 354 -35.36 -10.26 12.96
N HIS A 355 -34.26 -10.66 12.33
CA HIS A 355 -32.94 -10.05 12.57
C HIS A 355 -32.90 -8.59 12.11
N CYS A 356 -33.49 -8.26 10.95
CA CYS A 356 -33.64 -6.87 10.50
C CYS A 356 -34.48 -6.03 11.47
N SER A 357 -35.58 -6.60 12.00
CA SER A 357 -36.49 -5.87 12.92
C SER A 357 -35.85 -5.50 14.25
N MET A 358 -34.81 -6.23 14.68
CA MET A 358 -34.04 -5.89 15.87
C MET A 358 -33.16 -4.65 15.66
N LEU A 359 -32.77 -4.36 14.42
CA LEU A 359 -31.87 -3.27 14.07
C LEU A 359 -32.61 -2.01 13.61
N ASP A 360 -33.78 -2.17 13.00
CA ASP A 360 -34.59 -1.05 12.52
C ASP A 360 -36.09 -1.28 12.80
N ILE A 361 -36.55 -0.72 13.92
CA ILE A 361 -37.94 -0.84 14.38
C ILE A 361 -38.91 -0.08 13.44
N HIS A 362 -38.43 0.96 12.75
CA HIS A 362 -39.30 1.84 11.96
C HIS A 362 -39.50 1.37 10.51
N ASN A 363 -38.49 0.81 9.85
CA ASN A 363 -38.63 0.36 8.46
C ASN A 363 -39.28 -1.02 8.31
N CYS A 364 -39.24 -1.89 9.34
CA CYS A 364 -39.80 -3.24 9.22
C CYS A 364 -41.33 -3.33 9.13
N PHE A 365 -42.06 -2.27 9.49
CA PHE A 365 -43.53 -2.23 9.46
C PHE A 365 -44.10 -1.36 8.31
N SER A 366 -43.25 -0.86 7.42
CA SER A 366 -43.68 0.08 6.36
C SER A 366 -44.02 -0.60 5.02
N GLU A 367 -44.00 -1.94 4.96
CA GLU A 367 -44.48 -2.73 3.82
C GLU A 367 -45.65 -3.62 4.26
N GLU A 368 -46.79 -3.00 4.58
CA GLU A 368 -48.13 -3.61 4.46
C GLU A 368 -48.94 -2.89 3.40
#